data_AF-A0A3R6TAS2-F1
#
_entry.id   AF-A0A3R6TAS2-F1
#
_cell.length_a   1.000
_cell.length_b   1.000
_cell.length_c   1.000
_cell.angle_alpha   90.00
_cell.angle_beta   90.00
_cell.angle_gamma   90.00
#
_symmetry.space_group_name_H-M   'P 1'
#
loop_
_entity.id
_entity.type
_entity.pdbx_description
1 polymer ?
#
loop_
_entity_poly.entity_id
_entity_poly.type
_entity_poly.pdbx_seq_one_letter_code
_entity_poly.pdbx_strand_id
1 'polypeptide(L)'
;MLGASLPVYAKAPETGNVTNVVSDGKGRNINDEADPAEGSVSADNKDGDKAGNTASDGNAAGKGDDVVTLRVCNWEEYIDLGGWDEDEAMELENGQTIYGDRPIYQEFEDWYYENYGVKVKVEYSCFGTNEELYSMLTLGDKYDLVCPSDYLIMKLMKEEAVVPFSDEFFDESKEDNYYVKGVSPYIRNVFDENEINGESWSKYAAGYMWGLTGILYNPEYVSYDEASTWAIINNPKFSRQVTVKDNVRDTYFAALGVYKHDLLTSDEFVNASDYSNRLLEEMNDVSEDTIDDVGNLLQDVRDNVYAFETDSGKADIVSGKIVANYQWSGDAVYAMDQAEEDGVSLDFAIPEECTNLWFDGWVMLKSGISEDPRKQQAAEAFVNYVSRPDNAVRNMYYIGYTSVISGGDDDTIIDYVDYNFGAEEDEEDTFDYNLGYFFAGDENSEDYIVTAPMEQMNRQLTAQYPSAEDISHSAIMLCFDDDAAANINQMWIDVRCYNIKDVPVGIWIFAGAVVVLIVAAIVRRKMQMRKY
;
A
#
# COMPACT_ATOMS: atom_id res chain seq x y z
N MET A 1 7.83 -32.15 -20.37
CA MET A 1 8.47 -31.13 -21.25
C MET A 1 7.38 -30.51 -22.11
N LEU A 2 6.64 -29.61 -21.48
CA LEU A 2 5.80 -28.52 -21.96
C LEU A 2 5.42 -27.88 -20.63
N GLY A 3 6.19 -26.88 -20.21
CA GLY A 3 5.91 -26.16 -18.97
C GLY A 3 4.73 -25.25 -19.22
N ALA A 4 3.75 -25.28 -18.32
CA ALA A 4 2.78 -24.21 -18.21
C ALA A 4 3.56 -22.91 -18.00
N SER A 5 3.31 -21.93 -18.87
CA SER A 5 3.75 -20.57 -18.65
C SER A 5 2.85 -20.00 -17.56
N LEU A 6 3.43 -19.71 -16.40
CA LEU A 6 2.85 -18.80 -15.42
C LEU A 6 2.41 -17.50 -16.11
N PRO A 7 1.37 -16.81 -15.62
CA PRO A 7 0.91 -15.57 -16.23
C PRO A 7 2.07 -14.58 -16.32
N VAL A 8 2.41 -14.22 -17.57
CA VAL A 8 3.37 -13.15 -17.83
C VAL A 8 2.63 -11.86 -17.48
N TYR A 9 3.01 -11.24 -16.35
CA TYR A 9 2.49 -9.93 -15.96
C TYR A 9 2.60 -8.97 -17.13
N ALA A 10 1.51 -8.22 -17.39
CA ALA A 10 1.50 -7.20 -18.42
C ALA A 10 2.70 -6.27 -18.20
N LYS A 11 3.59 -6.22 -19.19
CA LYS A 11 4.83 -5.47 -19.08
C LYS A 11 4.49 -3.98 -18.95
N ALA A 12 4.66 -3.43 -17.74
CA ALA A 12 4.45 -2.01 -17.50
C ALA A 12 5.17 -1.17 -18.59
N PRO A 13 4.47 -0.28 -19.31
CA PRO A 13 5.10 0.52 -20.35
C PRO A 13 6.18 1.42 -19.73
N GLU A 14 7.39 1.41 -20.30
CA GLU A 14 8.51 2.26 -19.86
C GLU A 14 8.02 3.70 -19.61
N THR A 15 8.16 4.17 -18.37
CA THR A 15 7.69 5.50 -17.94
C THR A 15 8.42 6.60 -18.71
N GLY A 16 7.77 7.10 -19.75
CA GLY A 16 8.13 8.36 -20.39
C GLY A 16 7.83 9.50 -19.43
N ASN A 17 8.88 10.16 -18.91
CA ASN A 17 8.83 11.39 -18.10
C ASN A 17 7.57 12.23 -18.34
N VAL A 18 6.61 12.15 -17.42
CA VAL A 18 5.51 13.12 -17.35
C VAL A 18 6.13 14.43 -16.88
N THR A 19 6.34 15.35 -17.82
CA THR A 19 6.91 16.65 -17.53
C THR A 19 5.97 17.47 -16.64
N ASN A 20 6.36 17.64 -15.38
CA ASN A 20 5.79 18.64 -14.47
C ASN A 20 5.82 20.03 -15.12
N VAL A 21 4.64 20.58 -15.43
CA VAL A 21 4.51 21.98 -15.86
C VAL A 21 4.60 22.86 -14.61
N VAL A 22 5.83 23.22 -14.23
CA VAL A 22 6.09 24.26 -13.24
C VAL A 22 5.76 25.61 -13.88
N SER A 23 4.72 26.28 -13.38
CA SER A 23 4.39 27.65 -13.76
C SER A 23 5.41 28.63 -13.17
N ASP A 24 6.37 29.05 -14.00
CA ASP A 24 7.40 30.01 -13.61
C ASP A 24 6.84 31.45 -13.66
N GLY A 25 6.59 32.02 -12.48
CA GLY A 25 6.19 33.41 -12.32
C GLY A 25 7.35 34.36 -12.60
N LYS A 26 7.25 35.17 -13.67
CA LYS A 26 8.00 36.43 -13.82
C LYS A 26 7.10 37.54 -14.36
N GLY A 27 6.78 38.49 -13.48
CA GLY A 27 6.11 39.71 -13.87
C GLY A 27 6.94 40.60 -14.79
N ARG A 28 6.25 41.34 -15.67
CA ARG A 28 6.65 42.69 -16.10
C ARG A 28 5.46 43.50 -16.60
N ASN A 29 5.36 44.67 -15.99
CA ASN A 29 4.50 45.83 -16.19
C ASN A 29 4.20 46.29 -17.64
N ILE A 30 2.93 46.67 -17.81
CA ILE A 30 2.38 47.96 -18.32
C ILE A 30 2.76 48.41 -19.75
N ASN A 31 1.79 48.48 -20.68
CA ASN A 31 1.11 49.71 -21.16
C ASN A 31 0.37 49.50 -22.49
N ASP A 32 -0.77 50.20 -22.57
CA ASP A 32 -1.35 50.87 -23.73
C ASP A 32 -2.30 50.16 -24.72
N GLU A 33 -3.45 50.84 -24.81
CA GLU A 33 -4.32 51.12 -25.97
C GLU A 33 -5.60 50.29 -26.23
N ALA A 34 -6.72 50.96 -25.91
CA ALA A 34 -8.05 50.92 -26.50
C ALA A 34 -8.04 50.76 -28.04
N ASP A 35 -9.05 50.23 -28.72
CA ASP A 35 -10.47 50.64 -28.72
C ASP A 35 -11.32 49.54 -29.43
N PRO A 36 -12.67 49.51 -29.24
CA PRO A 36 -13.60 48.46 -29.64
C PRO A 36 -14.40 48.82 -30.91
N ALA A 37 -15.22 47.89 -31.43
CA ALA A 37 -16.52 48.17 -32.09
C ALA A 37 -17.12 46.84 -32.60
N GLU A 38 -18.33 46.48 -32.14
CA GLU A 38 -19.61 46.51 -32.88
C GLU A 38 -19.77 45.40 -33.95
N GLY A 39 -20.92 44.74 -34.10
CA GLY A 39 -22.26 45.14 -33.72
C GLY A 39 -23.25 43.97 -33.66
N SER A 40 -24.30 44.25 -32.90
CA SER A 40 -25.56 43.52 -32.84
C SER A 40 -26.45 43.89 -34.02
N VAL A 41 -27.23 42.93 -34.52
CA VAL A 41 -28.52 43.21 -35.18
C VAL A 41 -29.51 42.14 -34.74
N SER A 42 -30.54 42.59 -34.04
CA SER A 42 -31.79 41.88 -33.80
C SER A 42 -32.79 42.18 -34.91
N ALA A 43 -33.68 41.23 -35.19
CA ALA A 43 -35.13 41.34 -34.92
C ALA A 43 -36.03 40.67 -35.98
N ASP A 44 -37.08 40.05 -35.43
CA ASP A 44 -38.46 39.93 -35.92
C ASP A 44 -38.94 38.67 -36.66
N ASN A 45 -39.45 37.74 -35.83
CA ASN A 45 -40.86 37.34 -35.70
C ASN A 45 -41.66 36.88 -36.93
N LYS A 46 -42.27 35.68 -36.80
CA LYS A 46 -43.74 35.53 -36.87
C LYS A 46 -44.26 34.21 -36.29
N ASP A 47 -45.30 34.37 -35.49
CA ASP A 47 -46.12 33.41 -34.76
C ASP A 47 -46.88 32.38 -35.60
N GLY A 48 -47.24 31.27 -34.93
CA GLY A 48 -48.17 30.24 -35.38
C GLY A 48 -48.68 29.39 -34.20
N ASP A 49 -49.60 29.99 -33.45
CA ASP A 49 -50.28 29.57 -32.22
C ASP A 49 -51.20 28.31 -32.37
N LYS A 50 -51.19 27.37 -31.39
CA LYS A 50 -52.35 27.05 -30.50
C LYS A 50 -52.27 25.72 -29.70
N ALA A 51 -52.27 25.90 -28.37
CA ALA A 51 -53.06 25.23 -27.30
C ALA A 51 -53.05 23.69 -27.14
N GLY A 52 -52.87 23.10 -25.96
CA GLY A 52 -52.66 23.61 -24.59
C GLY A 52 -52.98 22.51 -23.56
N ASN A 53 -52.22 22.44 -22.45
CA ASN A 53 -52.74 22.19 -21.10
C ASN A 53 -51.67 22.50 -20.03
N THR A 54 -51.96 23.48 -19.18
CA THR A 54 -51.32 23.85 -17.90
C THR A 54 -51.80 22.91 -16.77
N ALA A 55 -51.16 22.66 -15.62
CA ALA A 55 -49.93 23.00 -14.92
C ALA A 55 -49.82 21.94 -13.77
N SER A 56 -48.65 21.55 -13.26
CA SER A 56 -48.02 22.24 -12.13
C SER A 56 -46.51 22.00 -12.08
N ASP A 57 -45.75 23.08 -12.25
CA ASP A 57 -44.31 23.15 -12.11
C ASP A 57 -43.87 23.04 -10.65
N GLY A 58 -42.88 22.17 -10.44
CA GLY A 58 -42.01 22.10 -9.28
C GLY A 58 -40.56 21.97 -9.76
N ASN A 59 -40.01 23.09 -10.23
CA ASN A 59 -38.57 23.41 -10.28
C ASN A 59 -37.63 22.42 -11.00
N ALA A 60 -37.76 22.29 -12.32
CA ALA A 60 -36.64 21.87 -13.17
C ALA A 60 -35.77 23.10 -13.48
N ALA A 61 -34.75 23.33 -12.65
CA ALA A 61 -33.77 24.39 -12.84
C ALA A 61 -32.39 23.78 -13.16
N GLY A 62 -31.97 23.89 -14.43
CA GLY A 62 -30.56 23.86 -14.84
C GLY A 62 -29.95 22.50 -15.22
N LYS A 63 -30.26 21.97 -16.42
CA LYS A 63 -29.32 21.08 -17.13
C LYS A 63 -28.18 21.94 -17.70
N GLY A 64 -27.17 22.22 -16.87
CA GLY A 64 -25.83 22.49 -17.35
C GLY A 64 -25.09 21.15 -17.48
N ASP A 65 -24.21 21.02 -18.47
CA ASP A 65 -23.15 20.00 -18.53
C ASP A 65 -22.17 20.16 -17.34
N ASP A 66 -22.66 20.06 -16.11
CA ASP A 66 -21.83 20.22 -14.91
C ASP A 66 -21.15 18.88 -14.62
N VAL A 67 -19.91 18.76 -15.06
CA VAL A 67 -19.06 17.59 -14.84
C VAL A 67 -18.55 17.64 -13.40
N VAL A 68 -18.75 16.56 -12.63
CA VAL A 68 -18.18 16.43 -11.29
C VAL A 68 -16.71 16.03 -11.42
N THR A 69 -15.80 16.87 -10.96
CA THR A 69 -14.37 16.48 -10.88
C THR A 69 -14.13 15.71 -9.59
N LEU A 70 -13.64 14.47 -9.71
CA LEU A 70 -13.21 13.61 -8.61
C LEU A 70 -11.69 13.51 -8.61
N ARG A 71 -11.03 14.06 -7.59
CA ARG A 71 -9.57 14.00 -7.42
C ARG A 71 -9.19 12.80 -6.57
N VAL A 72 -8.56 11.82 -7.20
CA VAL A 72 -8.18 10.55 -6.57
C VAL A 72 -6.66 10.51 -6.47
N CYS A 73 -6.12 10.24 -5.27
CA CYS A 73 -4.69 10.04 -5.05
C CYS A 73 -4.42 8.64 -4.49
N ASN A 74 -3.55 7.87 -5.14
CA ASN A 74 -3.24 6.50 -4.75
C ASN A 74 -1.73 6.23 -4.83
N TRP A 75 -1.27 5.05 -4.42
CA TRP A 75 0.09 4.59 -4.68
C TRP A 75 0.40 4.56 -6.18
N GLU A 76 1.68 4.71 -6.53
CA GLU A 76 2.16 4.53 -7.89
C GLU A 76 1.81 3.12 -8.39
N GLU A 77 1.30 3.03 -9.62
CA GLU A 77 0.96 1.76 -10.29
C GLU A 77 -0.06 0.88 -9.53
N TYR A 78 -0.91 1.47 -8.68
CA TYR A 78 -1.80 0.70 -7.78
C TYR A 78 -3.26 0.54 -8.26
N ILE A 79 -3.55 0.94 -9.50
CA ILE A 79 -4.80 0.64 -10.21
C ILE A 79 -4.41 0.27 -11.65
N ASP A 80 -5.09 -0.73 -12.21
CA ASP A 80 -4.90 -1.15 -13.60
C ASP A 80 -5.11 0.03 -14.57
N LEU A 81 -4.02 0.38 -15.27
CA LEU A 81 -3.97 1.46 -16.26
C LEU A 81 -4.35 0.97 -17.67
N GLY A 82 -4.75 -0.29 -17.78
CA GLY A 82 -5.12 -0.96 -19.02
C GLY A 82 -3.96 -1.13 -19.99
N GLY A 83 -4.30 -1.31 -21.26
CA GLY A 83 -3.33 -1.60 -22.32
C GLY A 83 -3.03 -3.08 -22.49
N TRP A 84 -3.87 -3.95 -21.94
CA TRP A 84 -3.76 -5.39 -22.12
C TRP A 84 -4.06 -5.76 -23.58
N ASP A 85 -3.29 -6.69 -24.14
CA ASP A 85 -3.60 -7.29 -25.44
C ASP A 85 -4.81 -8.25 -25.32
N GLU A 86 -5.48 -8.55 -26.44
CA GLU A 86 -6.67 -9.42 -26.44
C GLU A 86 -6.37 -10.84 -25.90
N ASP A 87 -5.13 -11.31 -26.04
CA ASP A 87 -4.66 -12.61 -25.54
C ASP A 87 -4.21 -12.59 -24.07
N GLU A 88 -4.17 -11.42 -23.43
CA GLU A 88 -3.97 -11.26 -21.99
C GLU A 88 -5.29 -11.28 -21.21
N ALA A 89 -6.44 -11.42 -21.90
CA ALA A 89 -7.73 -11.58 -21.25
C ALA A 89 -7.77 -12.87 -20.43
N MET A 90 -8.18 -12.76 -19.17
CA MET A 90 -8.27 -13.92 -18.27
C MET A 90 -9.65 -14.56 -18.38
N GLU A 91 -9.70 -15.86 -18.69
CA GLU A 91 -10.92 -16.67 -18.66
C GLU A 91 -10.96 -17.50 -17.37
N LEU A 92 -11.92 -17.21 -16.50
CA LEU A 92 -12.10 -17.90 -15.22
C LEU A 92 -13.10 -19.07 -15.34
N GLU A 93 -13.08 -19.99 -14.37
CA GLU A 93 -13.91 -21.21 -14.37
C GLU A 93 -15.42 -20.91 -14.36
N ASN A 94 -15.86 -19.87 -13.64
CA ASN A 94 -17.25 -19.39 -13.68
C ASN A 94 -17.71 -18.87 -15.05
N GLY A 95 -16.83 -18.84 -16.06
CA GLY A 95 -17.11 -18.42 -17.43
C GLY A 95 -17.02 -16.90 -17.63
N GLN A 96 -16.52 -16.16 -16.64
CA GLN A 96 -16.23 -14.74 -16.77
C GLN A 96 -14.92 -14.55 -17.54
N THR A 97 -14.92 -13.60 -18.47
CA THR A 97 -13.70 -13.13 -19.13
C THR A 97 -13.39 -11.72 -18.68
N ILE A 98 -12.20 -11.51 -18.16
CA ILE A 98 -11.72 -10.23 -17.64
C ILE A 98 -10.79 -9.59 -18.67
N TYR A 99 -11.10 -8.35 -19.04
CA TYR A 99 -10.34 -7.56 -20.01
C TYR A 99 -9.71 -6.35 -19.32
N GLY A 100 -8.57 -5.89 -19.82
CA GLY A 100 -7.89 -4.69 -19.34
C GLY A 100 -7.44 -3.76 -20.47
N ASP A 101 -8.27 -3.50 -21.47
CA ASP A 101 -7.89 -2.66 -22.61
C ASP A 101 -7.77 -1.16 -22.24
N ARG A 102 -8.55 -0.72 -21.24
CA ARG A 102 -8.59 0.68 -20.79
C ARG A 102 -8.29 0.83 -19.29
N PRO A 103 -7.81 2.01 -18.85
CA PRO A 103 -7.65 2.26 -17.42
C PRO A 103 -8.97 2.19 -16.67
N ILE A 104 -8.99 1.52 -15.51
CA ILE A 104 -10.18 1.36 -14.66
C ILE A 104 -10.82 2.71 -14.33
N TYR A 105 -10.03 3.74 -14.01
CA TYR A 105 -10.58 5.05 -13.68
C TYR A 105 -11.29 5.74 -14.86
N GLN A 106 -10.98 5.39 -16.11
CA GLN A 106 -11.68 5.90 -17.29
C GLN A 106 -12.96 5.10 -17.56
N GLU A 107 -12.93 3.79 -17.35
CA GLU A 107 -14.13 2.96 -17.44
C GLU A 107 -15.14 3.33 -16.35
N PHE A 108 -14.68 3.73 -15.16
CA PHE A 108 -15.51 4.32 -14.12
C PHE A 108 -16.25 5.58 -14.59
N GLU A 109 -15.62 6.48 -15.35
CA GLU A 109 -16.29 7.69 -15.85
C GLU A 109 -17.50 7.34 -16.74
N ASP A 110 -17.35 6.31 -17.56
CA ASP A 110 -18.41 5.79 -18.44
C ASP A 110 -19.50 5.09 -17.61
N TRP A 111 -19.10 4.15 -16.74
CA TRP A 111 -20.00 3.42 -15.84
C TRP A 111 -20.82 4.35 -14.95
N TYR A 112 -20.20 5.39 -14.39
CA TYR A 112 -20.88 6.37 -13.55
C TYR A 112 -21.92 7.17 -14.35
N TYR A 113 -21.62 7.54 -15.60
CA TYR A 113 -22.58 8.21 -16.47
C TYR A 113 -23.76 7.31 -16.83
N GLU A 114 -23.51 6.03 -17.12
CA GLU A 114 -24.56 5.07 -17.45
C GLU A 114 -25.52 4.81 -16.27
N ASN A 115 -25.00 4.75 -15.04
CA ASN A 115 -25.80 4.46 -13.84
C ASN A 115 -26.50 5.70 -13.27
N TYR A 116 -25.86 6.87 -13.31
CA TYR A 116 -26.38 8.08 -12.63
C TYR A 116 -26.79 9.20 -13.58
N GLY A 117 -26.48 9.12 -14.88
CA GLY A 117 -26.77 10.16 -15.87
C GLY A 117 -25.99 11.47 -15.67
N VAL A 118 -24.96 11.44 -14.82
CA VAL A 118 -24.10 12.57 -14.46
C VAL A 118 -22.68 12.27 -14.93
N LYS A 119 -22.00 13.24 -15.53
CA LYS A 119 -20.61 13.06 -15.97
C LYS A 119 -19.68 13.28 -14.79
N VAL A 120 -18.73 12.36 -14.59
CA VAL A 120 -17.58 12.54 -13.69
C VAL A 120 -16.32 12.64 -14.54
N LYS A 121 -15.35 13.43 -14.07
CA LYS A 121 -13.97 13.40 -14.55
C LYS A 121 -13.06 13.04 -13.38
N VAL A 122 -12.36 11.92 -13.49
CA VAL A 122 -11.34 11.50 -12.53
C VAL A 122 -10.03 12.22 -12.86
N GLU A 123 -9.53 12.98 -11.89
CA GLU A 123 -8.18 13.53 -11.85
C GLU A 123 -7.35 12.59 -10.96
N TYR A 124 -6.68 11.62 -11.58
CA TYR A 124 -5.86 10.62 -10.88
C TYR A 124 -4.42 11.13 -10.69
N SER A 125 -3.91 11.03 -9.47
CA SER A 125 -2.52 11.32 -9.11
C SER A 125 -1.94 10.22 -8.24
N CYS A 126 -0.62 10.16 -8.15
CA CYS A 126 0.09 9.16 -7.37
C CYS A 126 0.99 9.78 -6.29
N PHE A 127 1.35 8.97 -5.29
CA PHE A 127 2.37 9.27 -4.29
C PHE A 127 3.24 8.01 -4.04
N GLY A 128 4.51 8.21 -3.65
CA GLY A 128 5.45 7.11 -3.41
C GLY A 128 5.60 6.71 -1.93
N THR A 129 5.23 7.58 -0.99
CA THR A 129 5.20 7.26 0.45
C THR A 129 4.05 7.95 1.20
N ASN A 130 3.65 7.40 2.36
CA ASN A 130 2.67 8.04 3.24
C ASN A 130 3.12 9.44 3.68
N GLU A 131 4.43 9.65 3.91
CA GLU A 131 4.98 10.97 4.26
C GLU A 131 4.88 11.97 3.10
N GLU A 132 5.06 11.52 1.87
CA GLU A 132 4.86 12.35 0.68
C GLU A 132 3.39 12.78 0.58
N LEU A 133 2.44 11.84 0.64
CA LEU A 133 1.01 12.16 0.62
C LEU A 133 0.65 13.15 1.72
N TYR A 134 1.07 12.90 2.97
CA TYR A 134 0.78 13.79 4.09
C TYR A 134 1.38 15.19 3.90
N SER A 135 2.58 15.29 3.30
CA SER A 135 3.21 16.56 2.93
C SER A 135 2.40 17.30 1.86
N MET A 136 1.94 16.62 0.81
CA MET A 136 1.08 17.19 -0.23
C MET A 136 -0.21 17.78 0.37
N LEU A 137 -0.88 17.01 1.24
CA LEU A 137 -2.07 17.47 1.96
C LEU A 137 -1.79 18.72 2.81
N THR A 138 -0.66 18.74 3.51
CA THR A 138 -0.25 19.87 4.37
C THR A 138 0.11 21.12 3.56
N LEU A 139 0.71 20.95 2.38
CA LEU A 139 1.07 22.04 1.47
C LEU A 139 -0.13 22.63 0.73
N GLY A 140 -1.30 22.00 0.83
CA GLY A 140 -2.58 22.52 0.36
C GLY A 140 -3.10 21.88 -0.92
N ASP A 141 -2.50 20.77 -1.36
CA ASP A 141 -3.07 19.95 -2.43
C ASP A 141 -4.42 19.40 -1.98
N LYS A 142 -5.37 19.32 -2.92
CA LYS A 142 -6.75 18.94 -2.64
C LYS A 142 -7.09 17.65 -3.34
N TYR A 143 -7.38 16.63 -2.55
CA TYR A 143 -7.92 15.36 -3.02
C TYR A 143 -9.29 15.13 -2.41
N ASP A 144 -10.19 14.52 -3.19
CA ASP A 144 -11.52 14.13 -2.74
C ASP A 144 -11.46 12.75 -2.08
N LEU A 145 -10.67 11.84 -2.66
CA LEU A 145 -10.49 10.45 -2.24
C LEU A 145 -9.01 10.09 -2.27
N VAL A 146 -8.49 9.46 -1.22
CA VAL A 146 -7.10 8.99 -1.15
C VAL A 146 -7.04 7.55 -0.63
N CYS A 147 -6.04 6.76 -1.04
CA CYS A 147 -5.84 5.38 -0.56
C CYS A 147 -4.49 5.19 0.15
N PRO A 148 -4.32 5.73 1.37
CA PRO A 148 -3.13 5.53 2.17
C PRO A 148 -3.14 4.20 2.92
N SER A 149 -2.01 3.88 3.57
CA SER A 149 -1.95 2.77 4.53
C SER A 149 -2.66 3.09 5.85
N ASP A 150 -3.03 2.05 6.58
CA ASP A 150 -3.65 2.04 7.91
C ASP A 150 -3.12 3.12 8.88
N TYR A 151 -1.81 3.34 8.94
CA TYR A 151 -1.19 4.38 9.76
C TYR A 151 -1.73 5.77 9.43
N LEU A 152 -1.76 6.12 8.15
CA LEU A 152 -2.18 7.44 7.72
C LEU A 152 -3.72 7.54 7.72
N ILE A 153 -4.45 6.43 7.56
CA ILE A 153 -5.90 6.36 7.87
C ILE A 153 -6.13 6.76 9.34
N MET A 154 -5.48 6.07 10.28
CA MET A 154 -5.58 6.34 11.72
C MET A 154 -5.24 7.80 12.04
N LYS A 155 -4.16 8.32 11.45
CA LYS A 155 -3.71 9.70 11.65
C LYS A 155 -4.75 10.70 11.15
N LEU A 156 -5.28 10.52 9.94
CA LEU A 156 -6.28 11.41 9.37
C LEU A 156 -7.61 11.36 10.14
N MET A 157 -8.00 10.20 10.69
CA MET A 157 -9.13 10.08 11.62
C MET A 157 -8.88 10.86 12.91
N LYS A 158 -7.70 10.72 13.52
CA LYS A 158 -7.30 11.44 14.74
C LYS A 158 -7.32 12.96 14.55
N GLU A 159 -6.95 13.42 13.36
CA GLU A 159 -6.96 14.84 12.95
C GLU A 159 -8.35 15.35 12.52
N GLU A 160 -9.39 14.50 12.52
CA GLU A 160 -10.74 14.81 12.01
C GLU A 160 -10.73 15.33 10.56
N ALA A 161 -9.78 14.86 9.76
CA ALA A 161 -9.53 15.29 8.38
C ALA A 161 -10.32 14.49 7.33
N VAL A 162 -11.02 13.44 7.75
CA VAL A 162 -11.82 12.54 6.90
C VAL A 162 -13.32 12.68 7.14
N VAL A 163 -14.09 12.28 6.13
CA VAL A 163 -15.57 12.25 6.14
C VAL A 163 -16.02 10.79 6.20
N PRO A 164 -17.03 10.43 7.01
CA PRO A 164 -17.53 9.07 7.05
C PRO A 164 -18.24 8.69 5.75
N PHE A 165 -18.18 7.41 5.39
CA PHE A 165 -19.03 6.84 4.34
C PHE A 165 -20.51 6.96 4.72
N SER A 166 -21.37 7.14 3.72
CA SER A 166 -22.80 7.29 3.93
C SER A 166 -23.47 5.97 4.32
N ASP A 167 -24.62 6.03 5.02
CA ASP A 167 -25.46 4.85 5.28
C ASP A 167 -25.85 4.13 3.98
N GLU A 168 -26.00 4.91 2.90
CA GLU A 168 -26.35 4.46 1.56
C GLU A 168 -25.22 3.65 0.88
N PHE A 169 -23.97 3.81 1.30
CA PHE A 169 -22.80 3.02 0.87
C PHE A 169 -22.78 1.61 1.51
N PHE A 170 -23.31 1.49 2.74
CA PHE A 170 -23.40 0.23 3.47
C PHE A 170 -24.73 -0.52 3.27
N ASP A 171 -25.62 -0.01 2.41
CA ASP A 171 -26.89 -0.67 2.10
C ASP A 171 -26.68 -1.88 1.17
N GLU A 172 -26.63 -3.08 1.74
CA GLU A 172 -26.49 -4.34 0.99
C GLU A 172 -27.64 -4.61 0.00
N SER A 173 -28.79 -3.91 0.12
CA SER A 173 -29.91 -4.07 -0.80
C SER A 173 -29.70 -3.38 -2.15
N LYS A 174 -28.65 -2.56 -2.29
CA LYS A 174 -28.30 -1.93 -3.55
C LYS A 174 -27.33 -2.80 -4.33
N GLU A 175 -27.68 -3.06 -5.58
CA GLU A 175 -26.87 -3.92 -6.46
C GLU A 175 -25.47 -3.38 -6.69
N ASP A 176 -25.33 -2.05 -6.83
CA ASP A 176 -24.04 -1.40 -7.11
C ASP A 176 -23.17 -1.18 -5.86
N ASN A 177 -23.60 -1.63 -4.68
CA ASN A 177 -22.80 -1.54 -3.46
C ASN A 177 -21.85 -2.75 -3.33
N TYR A 178 -20.95 -2.89 -4.30
CA TYR A 178 -20.02 -4.03 -4.39
C TYR A 178 -19.10 -4.15 -3.17
N TYR A 179 -18.67 -3.04 -2.55
CA TYR A 179 -17.75 -3.09 -1.42
C TYR A 179 -18.38 -3.80 -0.21
N VAL A 180 -19.54 -3.33 0.28
CA VAL A 180 -20.18 -3.93 1.48
C VAL A 180 -20.67 -5.36 1.23
N LYS A 181 -21.00 -5.70 -0.02
CA LYS A 181 -21.40 -7.07 -0.40
C LYS A 181 -20.20 -8.01 -0.53
N GLY A 182 -19.04 -7.49 -0.96
CA GLY A 182 -17.88 -8.30 -1.35
C GLY A 182 -16.72 -8.30 -0.37
N VAL A 183 -16.60 -7.31 0.53
CA VAL A 183 -15.48 -7.23 1.50
C VAL A 183 -15.47 -8.47 2.40
N SER A 184 -14.29 -9.07 2.53
CA SER A 184 -14.04 -10.22 3.39
C SER A 184 -14.61 -10.01 4.80
N PRO A 185 -15.33 -10.99 5.37
CA PRO A 185 -15.81 -10.91 6.75
C PRO A 185 -14.69 -10.73 7.77
N TYR A 186 -13.54 -11.38 7.57
CA TYR A 186 -12.36 -11.20 8.41
C TYR A 186 -11.89 -9.74 8.38
N ILE A 187 -11.67 -9.18 7.18
CA ILE A 187 -11.18 -7.80 7.03
C ILE A 187 -12.20 -6.78 7.57
N ARG A 188 -13.49 -7.01 7.33
CA ARG A 188 -14.58 -6.20 7.89
C ARG A 188 -14.50 -6.15 9.42
N ASN A 189 -14.36 -7.30 10.07
CA ASN A 189 -14.22 -7.37 11.52
C ASN A 189 -12.99 -6.60 12.01
N VAL A 190 -11.84 -6.74 11.34
CA VAL A 190 -10.63 -5.96 11.67
C VAL A 190 -10.91 -4.46 11.62
N PHE A 191 -11.57 -3.96 10.56
CA PHE A 191 -11.90 -2.53 10.42
C PHE A 191 -12.98 -2.06 11.41
N ASP A 192 -13.89 -2.94 11.83
CA ASP A 192 -14.93 -2.63 12.81
C ASP A 192 -14.38 -2.55 14.25
N GLU A 193 -13.45 -3.44 14.60
CA GLU A 193 -12.88 -3.54 15.96
C GLU A 193 -11.79 -2.49 16.25
N ASN A 194 -11.11 -2.02 15.21
CA ASN A 194 -10.10 -0.97 15.36
C ASN A 194 -10.74 0.42 15.34
N GLU A 195 -10.50 1.19 16.41
CA GLU A 195 -11.13 2.49 16.63
C GLU A 195 -10.11 3.62 16.79
N ILE A 196 -10.47 4.82 16.33
CA ILE A 196 -9.80 6.08 16.70
C ILE A 196 -10.83 7.02 17.29
N ASN A 197 -10.56 7.54 18.50
CA ASN A 197 -11.49 8.41 19.24
C ASN A 197 -12.88 7.79 19.48
N GLY A 198 -12.97 6.46 19.58
CA GLY A 198 -14.23 5.73 19.81
C GLY A 198 -15.10 5.54 18.57
N GLU A 199 -14.51 5.69 17.38
CA GLU A 199 -15.17 5.48 16.09
C GLU A 199 -14.37 4.44 15.29
N SER A 200 -15.05 3.45 14.71
CA SER A 200 -14.43 2.37 13.93
C SER A 200 -13.76 2.88 12.66
N TRP A 201 -12.72 2.18 12.19
CA TRP A 201 -12.09 2.47 10.90
C TRP A 201 -13.07 2.27 9.75
N SER A 202 -13.91 1.23 9.81
CA SER A 202 -14.92 0.92 8.78
C SER A 202 -15.86 2.08 8.47
N LYS A 203 -16.11 2.97 9.44
CA LYS A 203 -16.94 4.17 9.23
C LYS A 203 -16.28 5.21 8.31
N TYR A 204 -14.94 5.26 8.26
CA TYR A 204 -14.17 6.31 7.58
C TYR A 204 -13.27 5.78 6.47
N ALA A 205 -12.99 4.49 6.44
CA ALA A 205 -12.12 3.82 5.49
C ALA A 205 -12.79 2.57 4.91
N ALA A 206 -12.67 2.42 3.60
CA ALA A 206 -13.00 1.19 2.89
C ALA A 206 -11.68 0.53 2.45
N GLY A 207 -11.40 -0.68 2.93
CA GLY A 207 -10.17 -1.40 2.58
C GLY A 207 -10.04 -1.58 1.06
N TYR A 208 -8.80 -1.66 0.59
CA TYR A 208 -8.48 -1.87 -0.82
C TYR A 208 -7.60 -3.10 -1.01
N MET A 209 -6.40 -3.04 -0.43
CA MET A 209 -5.41 -4.10 -0.45
C MET A 209 -4.96 -4.40 0.96
N TRP A 210 -4.51 -5.63 1.18
CA TRP A 210 -4.02 -6.07 2.46
C TRP A 210 -2.92 -7.12 2.28
N GLY A 211 -2.23 -7.39 3.38
CA GLY A 211 -1.31 -8.51 3.45
C GLY A 211 -0.49 -8.42 4.72
N LEU A 212 0.62 -9.13 4.71
CA LEU A 212 1.57 -9.11 5.81
C LEU A 212 3.02 -8.92 5.35
N THR A 213 3.91 -8.73 6.30
CA THR A 213 5.35 -8.62 6.03
C THR A 213 6.06 -9.93 6.37
N GLY A 214 7.17 -10.19 5.71
CA GLY A 214 7.92 -11.41 5.96
C GLY A 214 9.26 -11.39 5.28
N ILE A 215 9.85 -12.56 5.15
CA ILE A 215 11.17 -12.75 4.56
C ILE A 215 11.01 -13.49 3.25
N LEU A 216 11.27 -12.79 2.14
CA LEU A 216 11.51 -13.43 0.86
C LEU A 216 12.94 -13.97 0.88
N TYR A 217 13.16 -15.23 0.50
CA TYR A 217 14.47 -15.87 0.56
C TYR A 217 14.70 -16.85 -0.57
N ASN A 218 15.97 -17.13 -0.84
CA ASN A 218 16.36 -18.18 -1.76
C ASN A 218 16.62 -19.48 -0.95
N PRO A 219 15.79 -20.53 -1.14
CA PRO A 219 15.89 -21.78 -0.39
C PRO A 219 17.17 -22.59 -0.66
N GLU A 220 17.95 -22.26 -1.69
CA GLU A 220 19.28 -22.85 -1.89
C GLU A 220 20.31 -22.38 -0.86
N TYR A 221 20.10 -21.20 -0.25
CA TYR A 221 21.07 -20.54 0.63
C TYR A 221 20.58 -20.33 2.06
N VAL A 222 19.27 -20.19 2.25
CA VAL A 222 18.61 -19.93 3.54
C VAL A 222 17.58 -21.03 3.78
N SER A 223 17.60 -21.69 4.94
CA SER A 223 16.55 -22.65 5.28
C SER A 223 15.28 -21.94 5.75
N TYR A 224 14.13 -22.59 5.66
CA TYR A 224 12.87 -22.08 6.21
C TYR A 224 13.03 -21.60 7.66
N ASP A 225 13.58 -22.42 8.56
CA ASP A 225 13.82 -22.05 9.97
C ASP A 225 14.70 -20.81 10.16
N GLU A 226 15.56 -20.48 9.19
CA GLU A 226 16.40 -19.29 9.24
C GLU A 226 15.67 -18.05 8.71
N ALA A 227 14.67 -18.23 7.84
CA ALA A 227 13.84 -17.17 7.26
C ALA A 227 12.55 -16.92 8.05
N SER A 228 12.03 -17.92 8.78
CA SER A 228 10.82 -17.85 9.60
C SER A 228 11.04 -17.19 10.95
N THR A 229 12.01 -16.28 11.05
CA THR A 229 12.31 -15.47 12.24
C THR A 229 12.84 -14.12 11.82
N TRP A 230 12.43 -13.06 12.51
CA TRP A 230 13.01 -11.73 12.29
C TRP A 230 14.50 -11.70 12.59
N ALA A 231 15.03 -12.63 13.39
CA ALA A 231 16.44 -12.68 13.77
C ALA A 231 17.39 -12.80 12.57
N ILE A 232 16.91 -13.21 11.39
CA ILE A 232 17.69 -13.25 10.15
C ILE A 232 18.36 -11.91 9.83
N ILE A 233 17.71 -10.79 10.13
CA ILE A 233 18.22 -9.44 9.79
C ILE A 233 19.53 -9.12 10.54
N ASN A 234 19.73 -9.75 11.71
CA ASN A 234 20.96 -9.61 12.50
C ASN A 234 21.80 -10.91 12.54
N ASN A 235 21.48 -11.89 11.70
CA ASN A 235 22.18 -13.16 11.71
C ASN A 235 23.56 -13.00 11.01
N PRO A 236 24.68 -13.22 11.73
CA PRO A 236 26.02 -13.02 11.18
C PRO A 236 26.37 -14.01 10.06
N LYS A 237 25.62 -15.12 9.91
CA LYS A 237 25.74 -16.06 8.77
C LYS A 237 25.50 -15.34 7.45
N PHE A 238 24.56 -14.41 7.41
CA PHE A 238 24.13 -13.69 6.21
C PHE A 238 24.64 -12.26 6.15
N SER A 239 25.80 -12.01 6.78
CA SER A 239 26.42 -10.69 6.78
C SER A 239 26.63 -10.18 5.35
N ARG A 240 26.06 -8.99 5.09
CA ARG A 240 26.00 -8.29 3.81
C ARG A 240 25.25 -9.04 2.70
N GLN A 241 24.30 -9.91 3.07
CA GLN A 241 23.48 -10.69 2.13
C GLN A 241 21.97 -10.60 2.43
N VAL A 242 21.56 -9.72 3.33
CA VAL A 242 20.13 -9.45 3.66
C VAL A 242 19.84 -7.97 3.48
N THR A 243 18.67 -7.61 2.96
CA THR A 243 18.16 -6.22 3.04
C THR A 243 16.97 -6.10 3.97
N VAL A 244 16.77 -4.89 4.48
CA VAL A 244 15.66 -4.50 5.35
C VAL A 244 15.07 -3.20 4.82
N LYS A 245 13.76 -2.96 5.03
CA LYS A 245 13.10 -1.78 4.47
C LYS A 245 13.68 -0.46 5.00
N ASP A 246 13.86 0.55 4.16
CA ASP A 246 14.21 1.91 4.56
C ASP A 246 12.97 2.67 5.04
N ASN A 247 12.27 2.08 5.99
CA ASN A 247 11.06 2.60 6.62
C ASN A 247 11.18 2.40 8.12
N VAL A 248 11.01 3.49 8.87
CA VAL A 248 11.18 3.48 10.32
C VAL A 248 10.18 2.58 11.02
N ARG A 249 8.92 2.54 10.56
CA ARG A 249 7.85 1.75 11.16
C ARG A 249 8.08 0.26 10.91
N ASP A 250 8.28 -0.11 9.65
CA ASP A 250 8.50 -1.51 9.25
C ASP A 250 9.73 -2.12 9.91
N THR A 251 10.84 -1.37 9.92
CA THR A 251 12.10 -1.82 10.51
C THR A 251 12.04 -1.88 12.04
N TYR A 252 11.36 -0.92 12.67
CA TYR A 252 11.15 -0.96 14.11
C TYR A 252 10.32 -2.17 14.52
N PHE A 253 9.27 -2.50 13.76
CA PHE A 253 8.44 -3.67 13.98
C PHE A 253 9.25 -4.98 13.93
N ALA A 254 10.04 -5.20 12.86
CA ALA A 254 10.91 -6.38 12.78
C ALA A 254 11.93 -6.42 13.92
N ALA A 255 12.53 -5.28 14.27
CA ALA A 255 13.50 -5.22 15.35
C ALA A 255 12.88 -5.45 16.74
N LEU A 256 11.63 -5.05 16.97
CA LEU A 256 10.86 -5.46 18.15
C LEU A 256 10.70 -6.99 18.19
N GLY A 257 10.36 -7.60 17.05
CA GLY A 257 10.27 -9.06 16.92
C GLY A 257 11.58 -9.76 17.32
N VAL A 258 12.73 -9.26 16.84
CA VAL A 258 14.05 -9.76 17.26
C VAL A 258 14.31 -9.53 18.75
N TYR A 259 14.06 -8.31 19.24
CA TYR A 259 14.34 -7.92 20.62
C TYR A 259 13.50 -8.71 21.62
N LYS A 260 12.24 -9.02 21.28
CA LYS A 260 11.28 -9.73 22.12
C LYS A 260 11.11 -11.20 21.74
N HIS A 261 11.99 -11.77 20.89
CA HIS A 261 11.88 -13.15 20.39
C HIS A 261 11.55 -14.17 21.49
N ASP A 262 12.37 -14.23 22.56
CA ASP A 262 12.19 -15.18 23.66
C ASP A 262 10.83 -15.05 24.37
N LEU A 263 10.25 -13.84 24.40
CA LEU A 263 8.93 -13.59 24.98
C LEU A 263 7.84 -14.06 24.03
N LEU A 264 7.91 -13.60 22.78
CA LEU A 264 6.87 -13.81 21.77
C LEU A 264 6.71 -15.29 21.38
N THR A 265 7.80 -16.08 21.43
CA THR A 265 7.78 -17.52 21.14
C THR A 265 7.58 -18.41 22.37
N SER A 266 7.46 -17.83 23.58
CA SER A 266 7.32 -18.62 24.80
C SER A 266 5.94 -19.29 24.91
N ASP A 267 5.91 -20.55 25.38
CA ASP A 267 4.66 -21.29 25.64
C ASP A 267 3.65 -20.50 26.50
N GLU A 268 4.14 -19.72 27.48
CA GLU A 268 3.28 -18.91 28.36
C GLU A 268 2.63 -17.74 27.61
N PHE A 269 3.33 -17.15 26.64
CA PHE A 269 2.83 -16.04 25.86
C PHE A 269 1.83 -16.53 24.80
N VAL A 270 2.23 -17.49 23.96
CA VAL A 270 1.41 -17.98 22.84
C VAL A 270 0.11 -18.68 23.29
N ASN A 271 0.09 -19.28 24.49
CA ASN A 271 -1.11 -19.93 25.04
C ASN A 271 -1.93 -19.01 25.98
N ALA A 272 -1.62 -17.70 26.04
CA ALA A 272 -2.36 -16.77 26.89
C ALA A 272 -3.79 -16.56 26.38
N SER A 273 -4.78 -16.47 27.28
CA SER A 273 -6.18 -16.27 26.90
C SER A 273 -6.45 -14.89 26.27
N ASP A 274 -5.56 -13.94 26.48
CA ASP A 274 -5.56 -12.58 25.94
C ASP A 274 -4.38 -12.37 24.97
N TYR A 275 -3.88 -13.44 24.35
CA TYR A 275 -2.71 -13.45 23.46
C TYR A 275 -2.72 -12.30 22.44
N SER A 276 -3.79 -12.12 21.66
CA SER A 276 -3.87 -11.08 20.63
C SER A 276 -3.71 -9.66 21.20
N ASN A 277 -4.29 -9.38 22.37
CA ASN A 277 -4.12 -8.07 23.02
C ASN A 277 -2.68 -7.87 23.51
N ARG A 278 -2.08 -8.92 24.10
CA ARG A 278 -0.70 -8.86 24.57
C ARG A 278 0.28 -8.71 23.41
N LEU A 279 0.05 -9.42 22.31
CA LEU A 279 0.84 -9.32 21.09
C LEU A 279 0.77 -7.90 20.52
N LEU A 280 -0.44 -7.34 20.42
CA LEU A 280 -0.64 -5.96 19.99
C LEU A 280 0.10 -4.96 20.89
N GLU A 281 0.03 -5.11 22.21
CA GLU A 281 0.74 -4.27 23.17
C GLU A 281 2.27 -4.37 23.02
N GLU A 282 2.82 -5.58 22.94
CA GLU A 282 4.27 -5.80 22.84
C GLU A 282 4.84 -5.31 21.50
N MET A 283 4.12 -5.50 20.39
CA MET A 283 4.53 -5.06 19.06
C MET A 283 4.28 -3.58 18.78
N ASN A 284 3.64 -2.87 19.74
CA ASN A 284 3.48 -1.42 19.74
C ASN A 284 4.13 -0.75 20.97
N ASP A 285 5.06 -1.45 21.64
CA ASP A 285 5.82 -0.90 22.76
C ASP A 285 6.81 0.16 22.27
N VAL A 286 6.47 1.42 22.54
CA VAL A 286 7.23 2.61 22.18
C VAL A 286 7.73 3.36 23.40
N SER A 287 7.92 2.64 24.52
CA SER A 287 8.54 3.22 25.72
C SER A 287 9.99 3.65 25.44
N GLU A 288 10.47 4.68 26.17
CA GLU A 288 11.82 5.22 25.97
C GLU A 288 12.91 4.12 26.08
N ASP A 289 12.81 3.25 27.09
CA ASP A 289 13.75 2.14 27.29
C ASP A 289 13.73 1.16 26.10
N THR A 290 12.54 0.78 25.61
CA THR A 290 12.41 -0.12 24.46
C THR A 290 12.92 0.53 23.16
N ILE A 291 12.64 1.82 22.94
CA ILE A 291 13.18 2.55 21.77
C ILE A 291 14.71 2.58 21.81
N ASP A 292 15.32 2.82 22.98
CA ASP A 292 16.78 2.84 23.14
C ASP A 292 17.40 1.46 22.88
N ASP A 293 16.83 0.38 23.44
CA ASP A 293 17.34 -0.98 23.26
C ASP A 293 17.19 -1.46 21.80
N VAL A 294 16.04 -1.22 21.18
CA VAL A 294 15.81 -1.52 19.75
C VAL A 294 16.71 -0.67 18.86
N GLY A 295 16.94 0.59 19.20
CA GLY A 295 17.87 1.47 18.48
C GLY A 295 19.31 0.98 18.51
N ASN A 296 19.76 0.37 19.62
CA ASN A 296 21.08 -0.26 19.69
C ASN A 296 21.14 -1.53 18.81
N LEU A 297 20.11 -2.38 18.86
CA LEU A 297 20.01 -3.54 17.99
C LEU A 297 20.04 -3.14 16.51
N LEU A 298 19.33 -2.08 16.13
CA LEU A 298 19.29 -1.61 14.74
C LEU A 298 20.64 -1.08 14.23
N GLN A 299 21.53 -0.63 15.10
CA GLN A 299 22.90 -0.31 14.72
C GLN A 299 23.70 -1.57 14.36
N ASP A 300 23.52 -2.66 15.10
CA ASP A 300 24.12 -3.95 14.77
C ASP A 300 23.54 -4.50 13.45
N VAL A 301 22.22 -4.39 13.27
CA VAL A 301 21.53 -4.75 12.02
C VAL A 301 22.11 -3.96 10.86
N ARG A 302 22.23 -2.63 10.94
CA ARG A 302 22.84 -1.78 9.91
C ARG A 302 24.24 -2.28 9.50
N ASP A 303 25.03 -2.71 10.48
CA ASP A 303 26.39 -3.17 10.24
C ASP A 303 26.41 -4.59 9.63
N ASN A 304 25.35 -5.38 9.85
CA ASN A 304 25.15 -6.71 9.30
C ASN A 304 24.53 -6.70 7.88
N VAL A 305 23.47 -5.93 7.64
CA VAL A 305 22.69 -5.97 6.39
C VAL A 305 23.47 -5.40 5.20
N TYR A 306 23.10 -5.84 4.00
CA TYR A 306 23.62 -5.30 2.75
C TYR A 306 23.26 -3.81 2.60
N ALA A 307 21.97 -3.50 2.78
CA ALA A 307 21.45 -2.13 2.76
C ALA A 307 20.10 -2.06 3.47
N PHE A 308 19.76 -0.86 3.90
CA PHE A 308 18.37 -0.45 4.08
C PHE A 308 17.87 0.09 2.74
N GLU A 309 16.74 -0.41 2.24
CA GLU A 309 16.25 -0.12 0.90
C GLU A 309 14.72 -0.05 0.84
N THR A 310 14.16 0.71 -0.10
CA THR A 310 12.69 0.83 -0.21
C THR A 310 12.12 -0.16 -1.22
N ASP A 311 12.73 -0.25 -2.39
CA ASP A 311 12.19 -0.97 -3.56
C ASP A 311 13.22 -1.88 -4.27
N SER A 312 14.53 -1.61 -4.11
CA SER A 312 15.57 -2.33 -4.87
C SER A 312 15.78 -3.78 -4.43
N GLY A 313 15.28 -4.17 -3.25
CA GLY A 313 15.37 -5.52 -2.71
C GLY A 313 14.82 -6.59 -3.65
N LYS A 314 13.72 -6.27 -4.37
CA LYS A 314 13.10 -7.13 -5.39
C LYS A 314 14.10 -7.56 -6.46
N ALA A 315 14.77 -6.60 -7.10
CA ALA A 315 15.76 -6.89 -8.13
C ALA A 315 17.07 -7.47 -7.57
N ASP A 316 17.43 -7.09 -6.34
CA ASP A 316 18.67 -7.54 -5.72
C ASP A 316 18.63 -9.04 -5.36
N ILE A 317 17.49 -9.57 -4.92
CA ILE A 317 17.34 -11.02 -4.65
C ILE A 317 17.24 -11.84 -5.94
N VAL A 318 16.49 -11.37 -6.94
CA VAL A 318 16.40 -12.01 -8.27
C VAL A 318 17.79 -12.12 -8.92
N SER A 319 18.60 -11.06 -8.83
CA SER A 319 19.98 -11.07 -9.35
C SER A 319 20.99 -11.83 -8.48
N GLY A 320 20.58 -12.35 -7.32
CA GLY A 320 21.44 -13.10 -6.39
C GLY A 320 22.48 -12.26 -5.65
N LYS A 321 22.31 -10.93 -5.58
CA LYS A 321 23.19 -10.06 -4.76
C LYS A 321 22.96 -10.27 -3.27
N ILE A 322 21.74 -10.63 -2.90
CA ILE A 322 21.29 -10.98 -1.55
C ILE A 322 20.61 -12.35 -1.59
N VAL A 323 20.51 -12.99 -0.43
CA VAL A 323 19.91 -14.33 -0.29
C VAL A 323 18.57 -14.31 0.43
N ALA A 324 18.25 -13.21 1.12
CA ALA A 324 16.97 -12.95 1.73
C ALA A 324 16.71 -11.45 1.87
N ASN A 325 15.45 -11.04 1.99
CA ASN A 325 15.08 -9.68 2.32
C ASN A 325 13.72 -9.60 3.02
N TYR A 326 13.60 -8.62 3.92
CA TYR A 326 12.29 -8.18 4.42
C TYR A 326 11.46 -7.68 3.24
N GLN A 327 10.22 -8.16 3.11
CA GLN A 327 9.27 -7.67 2.10
C GLN A 327 7.84 -7.55 2.62
N TRP A 328 7.08 -6.64 1.99
CA TRP A 328 5.63 -6.75 1.94
C TRP A 328 5.25 -7.94 1.04
N SER A 329 4.21 -8.68 1.40
CA SER A 329 3.79 -9.90 0.69
C SER A 329 3.55 -9.70 -0.80
N GLY A 330 2.88 -8.62 -1.23
CA GLY A 330 2.68 -8.35 -2.66
C GLY A 330 3.97 -8.10 -3.43
N ASP A 331 4.90 -7.34 -2.85
CA ASP A 331 6.27 -7.16 -3.37
C ASP A 331 7.05 -8.49 -3.46
N ALA A 332 6.79 -9.42 -2.53
CA ALA A 332 7.41 -10.74 -2.52
C ALA A 332 6.86 -11.62 -3.65
N VAL A 333 5.55 -11.60 -3.89
CA VAL A 333 4.88 -12.28 -5.02
C VAL A 333 5.48 -11.82 -6.34
N TYR A 334 5.48 -10.50 -6.57
CA TYR A 334 6.09 -9.93 -7.77
C TYR A 334 7.54 -10.38 -7.97
N ALA A 335 8.34 -10.39 -6.90
CA ALA A 335 9.74 -10.82 -6.98
C ALA A 335 9.89 -12.33 -7.23
N MET A 336 8.99 -13.17 -6.72
CA MET A 336 8.95 -14.61 -7.02
C MET A 336 8.69 -14.82 -8.52
N ASP A 337 7.70 -14.14 -9.09
CA ASP A 337 7.37 -14.26 -10.51
C ASP A 337 8.52 -13.83 -11.43
N GLN A 338 9.14 -12.68 -11.11
CA GLN A 338 10.29 -12.20 -11.87
C GLN A 338 11.51 -13.14 -11.74
N ALA A 339 11.68 -13.80 -10.60
CA ALA A 339 12.75 -14.78 -10.41
C ALA A 339 12.54 -16.04 -11.26
N GLU A 340 11.29 -16.46 -11.44
CA GLU A 340 10.95 -17.66 -12.22
C GLU A 340 11.22 -17.51 -13.72
N GLU A 341 11.05 -16.30 -14.26
CA GLU A 341 11.47 -15.99 -15.65
C GLU A 341 12.97 -16.28 -15.87
N ASP A 342 13.78 -16.08 -14.83
CA ASP A 342 15.22 -16.34 -14.82
C ASP A 342 15.58 -17.75 -14.30
N GLY A 343 14.58 -18.58 -13.96
CA GLY A 343 14.74 -19.94 -13.45
C GLY A 343 15.27 -20.02 -12.02
N VAL A 344 15.06 -18.97 -11.22
CA VAL A 344 15.40 -18.90 -9.80
C VAL A 344 14.14 -19.11 -8.98
N SER A 345 14.16 -20.10 -8.09
CA SER A 345 13.07 -20.32 -7.13
C SER A 345 13.32 -19.47 -5.89
N LEU A 346 12.33 -18.68 -5.48
CA LEU A 346 12.30 -17.96 -4.21
C LEU A 346 11.08 -18.39 -3.40
N ASP A 347 11.22 -18.40 -2.08
CA ASP A 347 10.16 -18.75 -1.13
C ASP A 347 9.94 -17.58 -0.18
N PHE A 348 8.77 -17.53 0.47
CA PHE A 348 8.38 -16.55 1.45
C PHE A 348 8.14 -17.21 2.81
N ALA A 349 8.71 -16.64 3.86
CA ALA A 349 8.54 -17.11 5.23
C ALA A 349 7.91 -16.01 6.09
N ILE A 350 6.90 -16.39 6.86
CA ILE A 350 6.26 -15.54 7.86
C ILE A 350 6.97 -15.78 9.20
N PRO A 351 7.48 -14.74 9.88
CA PRO A 351 8.23 -14.91 11.12
C PRO A 351 7.38 -15.43 12.28
N GLU A 352 7.89 -16.45 12.98
CA GLU A 352 7.19 -17.15 14.07
C GLU A 352 6.92 -16.27 15.31
N GLU A 353 7.68 -15.20 15.50
CA GLU A 353 7.48 -14.30 16.64
C GLU A 353 6.20 -13.49 16.49
N CYS A 354 5.97 -12.96 15.29
CA CYS A 354 4.87 -12.09 14.89
C CYS A 354 5.09 -11.63 13.45
N THR A 355 4.03 -11.24 12.74
CA THR A 355 4.12 -10.48 11.48
C THR A 355 3.27 -9.21 11.51
N ASN A 356 3.67 -8.18 10.75
CA ASN A 356 2.89 -6.96 10.61
C ASN A 356 1.74 -7.22 9.62
N LEU A 357 0.51 -7.08 10.10
CA LEU A 357 -0.68 -7.04 9.26
C LEU A 357 -0.91 -5.61 8.80
N TRP A 358 -0.88 -5.38 7.48
CA TRP A 358 -1.04 -4.05 6.90
C TRP A 358 -2.23 -3.98 5.96
N PHE A 359 -2.78 -2.77 5.85
CA PHE A 359 -3.90 -2.45 4.97
C PHE A 359 -3.65 -1.14 4.25
N ASP A 360 -4.05 -1.06 2.99
CA ASP A 360 -4.34 0.20 2.31
C ASP A 360 -5.85 0.34 2.14
N GLY A 361 -6.36 1.56 2.30
CA GLY A 361 -7.80 1.80 2.27
C GLY A 361 -8.20 3.19 1.80
N TRP A 362 -9.31 3.24 1.08
CA TRP A 362 -9.92 4.46 0.56
C TRP A 362 -10.53 5.29 1.68
N VAL A 363 -10.08 6.55 1.81
CA VAL A 363 -10.64 7.54 2.73
C VAL A 363 -11.04 8.82 2.00
N MET A 364 -12.20 9.36 2.35
CA MET A 364 -12.69 10.62 1.79
C MET A 364 -12.19 11.82 2.59
N LEU A 365 -11.49 12.74 1.96
CA LEU A 365 -10.94 13.92 2.65
C LEU A 365 -11.96 15.04 2.78
N LYS A 366 -12.10 15.56 4.00
CA LYS A 366 -12.99 16.69 4.32
C LYS A 366 -12.69 17.93 3.48
N SER A 367 -11.41 18.18 3.20
CA SER A 367 -10.96 19.33 2.39
C SER A 367 -11.33 19.23 0.91
N GLY A 368 -11.46 18.02 0.36
CA GLY A 368 -11.87 17.75 -1.02
C GLY A 368 -13.37 17.66 -1.18
N ILE A 369 -14.01 16.76 -0.42
CA ILE A 369 -15.47 16.58 -0.44
C ILE A 369 -16.16 17.91 -0.15
N SER A 370 -15.68 18.67 0.85
CA SER A 370 -16.13 20.03 1.16
C SER A 370 -17.67 20.15 1.26
N GLU A 371 -18.31 19.16 1.87
CA GLU A 371 -19.78 19.05 2.01
C GLU A 371 -20.56 19.02 0.68
N ASP A 372 -19.91 18.73 -0.47
CA ASP A 372 -20.61 18.54 -1.75
C ASP A 372 -21.12 17.09 -1.86
N PRO A 373 -22.44 16.84 -1.77
CA PRO A 373 -22.98 15.49 -1.84
C PRO A 373 -22.73 14.80 -3.19
N ARG A 374 -22.53 15.56 -4.27
CA ARG A 374 -22.20 15.00 -5.59
C ARG A 374 -20.80 14.42 -5.62
N LYS A 375 -19.85 15.04 -4.90
CA LYS A 375 -18.48 14.53 -4.77
C LYS A 375 -18.42 13.32 -3.85
N GLN A 376 -19.15 13.35 -2.74
CA GLN A 376 -19.26 12.20 -1.84
C GLN A 376 -19.83 11.00 -2.58
N GLN A 377 -20.95 11.17 -3.31
CA GLN A 377 -21.50 10.10 -4.14
C GLN A 377 -20.49 9.60 -5.18
N ALA A 378 -19.77 10.48 -5.86
CA ALA A 378 -18.77 10.08 -6.86
C ALA A 378 -17.60 9.29 -6.23
N ALA A 379 -17.14 9.68 -5.04
CA ALA A 379 -16.09 8.97 -4.31
C ALA A 379 -16.56 7.59 -3.83
N GLU A 380 -17.74 7.51 -3.21
CA GLU A 380 -18.35 6.25 -2.76
C GLU A 380 -18.61 5.29 -3.94
N ALA A 381 -19.09 5.82 -5.06
CA ALA A 381 -19.28 5.06 -6.29
C ALA A 381 -17.95 4.58 -6.89
N PHE A 382 -16.89 5.37 -6.81
CA PHE A 382 -15.55 4.95 -7.24
C PHE A 382 -15.04 3.77 -6.41
N VAL A 383 -15.18 3.85 -5.08
CA VAL A 383 -14.84 2.75 -4.16
C VAL A 383 -15.63 1.49 -4.51
N ASN A 384 -16.95 1.59 -4.65
CA ASN A 384 -17.77 0.45 -5.08
C ASN A 384 -17.32 -0.11 -6.45
N TYR A 385 -17.03 0.75 -7.42
CA TYR A 385 -16.62 0.30 -8.74
C TYR A 385 -15.30 -0.46 -8.71
N VAL A 386 -14.27 0.02 -8.00
CA VAL A 386 -12.99 -0.72 -7.88
C VAL A 386 -13.12 -1.99 -7.04
N SER A 387 -14.14 -2.09 -6.18
CA SER A 387 -14.48 -3.28 -5.40
C SER A 387 -15.34 -4.31 -6.12
N ARG A 388 -15.78 -4.04 -7.36
CA ARG A 388 -16.45 -5.04 -8.20
C ARG A 388 -15.51 -6.23 -8.42
N PRO A 389 -15.94 -7.50 -8.31
CA PRO A 389 -15.03 -8.66 -8.29
C PRO A 389 -14.07 -8.76 -9.48
N ASP A 390 -14.54 -8.46 -10.70
CA ASP A 390 -13.70 -8.38 -11.90
C ASP A 390 -12.64 -7.28 -11.83
N ASN A 391 -12.99 -6.09 -11.33
CA ASN A 391 -12.06 -4.98 -11.14
C ASN A 391 -11.06 -5.24 -10.01
N ALA A 392 -11.48 -5.96 -8.96
CA ALA A 392 -10.59 -6.43 -7.92
C ALA A 392 -9.55 -7.39 -8.50
N VAL A 393 -9.99 -8.40 -9.27
CA VAL A 393 -9.09 -9.32 -9.98
C VAL A 393 -8.14 -8.59 -10.93
N ARG A 394 -8.63 -7.64 -11.74
CA ARG A 394 -7.77 -6.83 -12.61
C ARG A 394 -6.66 -6.12 -11.85
N ASN A 395 -7.00 -5.50 -10.73
CA ASN A 395 -6.01 -4.82 -9.91
C ASN A 395 -5.03 -5.80 -9.28
N MET A 396 -5.50 -6.92 -8.70
CA MET A 396 -4.62 -7.95 -8.13
C MET A 396 -3.66 -8.50 -9.17
N TYR A 397 -4.15 -8.81 -10.37
CA TYR A 397 -3.33 -9.28 -11.50
C TYR A 397 -2.30 -8.24 -11.94
N TYR A 398 -2.69 -6.96 -12.02
CA TYR A 398 -1.81 -5.89 -12.46
C TYR A 398 -0.68 -5.58 -11.45
N ILE A 399 -0.95 -5.70 -10.14
CA ILE A 399 -0.03 -5.22 -9.10
C ILE A 399 0.63 -6.32 -8.25
N GLY A 400 0.07 -7.54 -8.24
CA GLY A 400 0.56 -8.66 -7.41
C GLY A 400 0.17 -8.61 -5.93
N TYR A 401 -0.71 -7.69 -5.52
CA TYR A 401 -1.20 -7.55 -4.14
C TYR A 401 -2.59 -8.17 -3.98
N THR A 402 -2.94 -8.52 -2.74
CA THR A 402 -4.23 -9.15 -2.41
C THR A 402 -5.30 -8.11 -2.09
N SER A 403 -6.44 -8.20 -2.77
CA SER A 403 -7.59 -7.36 -2.47
C SER A 403 -8.26 -7.77 -1.16
N VAL A 404 -8.88 -6.81 -0.46
CA VAL A 404 -9.77 -7.10 0.68
C VAL A 404 -11.12 -7.71 0.28
N ILE A 405 -11.42 -7.73 -1.03
CA ILE A 405 -12.67 -8.25 -1.58
C ILE A 405 -12.57 -9.77 -1.69
N SER A 406 -13.51 -10.45 -1.02
CA SER A 406 -13.71 -11.90 -1.07
C SER A 406 -14.74 -12.34 -2.12
N GLY A 407 -15.47 -11.40 -2.72
CA GLY A 407 -16.49 -11.68 -3.74
C GLY A 407 -17.91 -11.81 -3.18
N GLY A 408 -18.07 -12.18 -1.90
CA GLY A 408 -19.39 -12.35 -1.28
C GLY A 408 -20.13 -13.53 -1.92
N ASP A 409 -21.24 -13.25 -2.61
CA ASP A 409 -21.99 -14.26 -3.38
C ASP A 409 -21.41 -14.49 -4.80
N ASP A 410 -20.31 -13.82 -5.17
CA ASP A 410 -19.66 -13.91 -6.47
C ASP A 410 -18.36 -14.73 -6.37
N ASP A 411 -18.31 -15.86 -7.07
CA ASP A 411 -17.18 -16.80 -7.03
C ASP A 411 -15.93 -16.29 -7.79
N THR A 412 -16.00 -15.15 -8.49
CA THR A 412 -14.88 -14.60 -9.28
C THR A 412 -13.56 -14.53 -8.51
N ILE A 413 -13.58 -14.15 -7.23
CA ILE A 413 -12.35 -14.04 -6.44
C ILE A 413 -11.76 -15.41 -6.15
N ILE A 414 -12.56 -16.38 -5.70
CA ILE A 414 -12.05 -17.73 -5.38
C ILE A 414 -11.61 -18.46 -6.65
N ASP A 415 -12.33 -18.30 -7.76
CA ASP A 415 -11.93 -18.82 -9.06
C ASP A 415 -10.62 -18.21 -9.55
N TYR A 416 -10.35 -16.93 -9.24
CA TYR A 416 -9.06 -16.32 -9.53
C TYR A 416 -7.93 -16.90 -8.66
N VAL A 417 -8.20 -17.23 -7.40
CA VAL A 417 -7.21 -17.92 -6.55
C VAL A 417 -6.89 -19.30 -7.14
N ASP A 418 -7.92 -20.07 -7.50
CA ASP A 418 -7.75 -21.39 -8.12
C ASP A 418 -7.06 -21.30 -9.49
N TYR A 419 -7.39 -20.30 -10.31
CA TYR A 419 -6.72 -20.04 -11.59
C TYR A 419 -5.20 -19.84 -11.43
N ASN A 420 -4.74 -19.22 -10.34
CA ASN A 420 -3.31 -18.96 -10.13
C ASN A 420 -2.58 -20.09 -9.39
N PHE A 421 -3.25 -20.79 -8.47
CA PHE A 421 -2.58 -21.71 -7.53
C PHE A 421 -3.18 -23.11 -7.49
N GLY A 422 -4.31 -23.34 -8.15
CA GLY A 422 -4.95 -24.64 -8.25
C GLY A 422 -4.05 -25.64 -8.95
N ALA A 423 -4.01 -26.85 -8.43
CA ALA A 423 -3.21 -27.93 -8.99
C ALA A 423 -3.80 -28.44 -10.30
N GLU A 424 -2.94 -28.77 -11.28
CA GLU A 424 -3.39 -29.42 -12.51
C GLU A 424 -3.97 -30.83 -12.23
N GLU A 425 -4.85 -31.33 -13.11
CA GLU A 425 -5.56 -32.62 -12.90
C GLU A 425 -4.62 -33.82 -12.67
N ASP A 426 -3.39 -33.79 -13.18
CA ASP A 426 -2.39 -34.87 -13.04
C ASP A 426 -1.27 -34.58 -12.03
N GLU A 427 -1.37 -33.48 -11.26
CA GLU A 427 -0.45 -33.16 -10.17
C GLU A 427 -0.66 -34.13 -8.99
N GLU A 428 0.39 -34.90 -8.63
CA GLU A 428 0.30 -35.92 -7.57
C GLU A 428 0.69 -35.38 -6.18
N ASP A 429 1.50 -34.32 -6.11
CA ASP A 429 2.04 -33.77 -4.85
C ASP A 429 1.32 -32.46 -4.50
N THR A 430 0.13 -32.61 -3.91
CA THR A 430 -0.78 -31.50 -3.59
C THR A 430 -1.17 -31.46 -2.13
N PHE A 431 -1.70 -30.31 -1.70
CA PHE A 431 -2.32 -30.12 -0.40
C PHE A 431 -3.59 -29.27 -0.52
N ASP A 432 -4.50 -29.47 0.42
CA ASP A 432 -5.72 -28.67 0.53
C ASP A 432 -5.44 -27.43 1.38
N TYR A 433 -5.72 -26.25 0.83
CA TYR A 433 -5.53 -24.96 1.49
C TYR A 433 -6.88 -24.30 1.79
N ASN A 434 -7.19 -24.13 3.08
CA ASN A 434 -8.47 -23.60 3.52
C ASN A 434 -8.42 -22.07 3.63
N LEU A 435 -9.27 -21.40 2.84
CA LEU A 435 -9.42 -19.94 2.79
C LEU A 435 -10.72 -19.46 3.43
N GLY A 436 -11.47 -20.34 4.08
CA GLY A 436 -12.78 -20.09 4.67
C GLY A 436 -12.82 -18.91 5.64
N TYR A 437 -11.73 -18.64 6.38
CA TYR A 437 -11.66 -17.48 7.26
C TYR A 437 -11.79 -16.16 6.47
N PHE A 438 -11.19 -16.09 5.28
CA PHE A 438 -11.20 -14.90 4.43
C PHE A 438 -12.52 -14.76 3.66
N PHE A 439 -13.03 -15.86 3.10
CA PHE A 439 -14.24 -15.82 2.26
C PHE A 439 -15.55 -15.88 3.03
N ALA A 440 -15.61 -16.64 4.13
CA ALA A 440 -16.83 -16.87 4.90
C ALA A 440 -16.76 -16.36 6.35
N GLY A 441 -15.58 -15.97 6.84
CA GLY A 441 -15.38 -15.69 8.26
C GLY A 441 -15.38 -16.96 9.13
N ASP A 442 -15.19 -18.14 8.53
CA ASP A 442 -15.14 -19.43 9.21
C ASP A 442 -13.95 -20.25 8.70
N GLU A 443 -12.90 -20.37 9.52
CA GLU A 443 -11.69 -21.16 9.23
C GLU A 443 -11.95 -22.65 9.01
N ASN A 444 -13.13 -23.15 9.41
CA ASN A 444 -13.54 -24.54 9.23
C ASN A 444 -14.47 -24.73 8.04
N SER A 445 -14.74 -23.68 7.26
CA SER A 445 -15.57 -23.81 6.06
C SER A 445 -14.94 -24.78 5.06
N GLU A 446 -15.72 -25.74 4.59
CA GLU A 446 -15.30 -26.67 3.53
C GLU A 446 -15.60 -26.13 2.13
N ASP A 447 -16.26 -24.97 2.02
CA ASP A 447 -16.73 -24.40 0.75
C ASP A 447 -15.63 -23.61 0.01
N TYR A 448 -14.56 -23.20 0.72
CA TYR A 448 -13.48 -22.36 0.18
C TYR A 448 -12.11 -23.03 0.39
N ILE A 449 -11.93 -24.18 -0.26
CA ILE A 449 -10.68 -24.94 -0.24
C ILE A 449 -10.10 -24.95 -1.65
N VAL A 450 -8.84 -24.54 -1.78
CA VAL A 450 -8.05 -24.65 -3.02
C VAL A 450 -7.08 -25.82 -2.85
N THR A 451 -7.11 -26.79 -3.76
CA THR A 451 -6.10 -27.85 -3.80
C THR A 451 -4.92 -27.33 -4.62
N ALA A 452 -3.79 -27.09 -3.97
CA ALA A 452 -2.61 -26.47 -4.58
C ALA A 452 -1.40 -27.42 -4.64
N PRO A 453 -0.47 -27.23 -5.58
CA PRO A 453 0.81 -27.95 -5.60
C PRO A 453 1.63 -27.68 -4.34
N MET A 454 2.32 -28.68 -3.79
CA MET A 454 3.07 -28.58 -2.53
C MET A 454 4.10 -27.45 -2.48
N GLU A 455 4.61 -26.98 -3.63
CA GLU A 455 5.50 -25.82 -3.69
C GLU A 455 4.82 -24.53 -3.19
N GLN A 456 3.50 -24.39 -3.34
CA GLN A 456 2.77 -23.20 -2.93
C GLN A 456 2.73 -22.98 -1.41
N MET A 457 3.03 -24.01 -0.61
CA MET A 457 3.02 -23.94 0.86
C MET A 457 3.85 -22.79 1.42
N ASN A 458 4.98 -22.45 0.79
CA ASN A 458 5.86 -21.36 1.24
C ASN A 458 6.10 -20.34 0.12
N ARG A 459 5.13 -20.13 -0.77
CA ARG A 459 5.28 -19.25 -1.93
C ARG A 459 4.13 -18.25 -2.04
N GLN A 460 3.65 -18.01 -3.26
CA GLN A 460 2.75 -16.93 -3.61
C GLN A 460 1.38 -17.10 -2.96
N LEU A 461 0.84 -18.33 -2.89
CA LEU A 461 -0.44 -18.58 -2.22
C LEU A 461 -0.39 -18.15 -0.75
N THR A 462 0.61 -18.61 0.01
CA THR A 462 0.79 -18.23 1.42
C THR A 462 1.11 -16.76 1.61
N ALA A 463 1.87 -16.15 0.69
CA ALA A 463 2.16 -14.72 0.74
C ALA A 463 0.89 -13.87 0.51
N GLN A 464 0.04 -14.26 -0.45
CA GLN A 464 -1.18 -13.49 -0.79
C GLN A 464 -2.34 -13.77 0.14
N TYR A 465 -2.54 -15.04 0.51
CA TYR A 465 -3.59 -15.51 1.38
C TYR A 465 -2.97 -16.31 2.52
N PRO A 466 -2.42 -15.65 3.55
CA PRO A 466 -1.83 -16.33 4.71
C PRO A 466 -2.85 -17.22 5.41
N SER A 467 -2.39 -18.25 6.10
CA SER A 467 -3.30 -19.16 6.79
C SER A 467 -3.98 -18.47 7.99
N ALA A 468 -5.09 -19.03 8.48
CA ALA A 468 -5.72 -18.53 9.71
C ALA A 468 -4.74 -18.54 10.91
N GLU A 469 -3.82 -19.51 10.95
CA GLU A 469 -2.75 -19.57 11.96
C GLU A 469 -1.78 -18.39 11.81
N ASP A 470 -1.34 -18.08 10.58
CA ASP A 470 -0.47 -16.93 10.32
C ASP A 470 -1.15 -15.60 10.68
N ILE A 471 -2.43 -15.48 10.37
CA ILE A 471 -3.20 -14.31 10.74
C ILE A 471 -3.34 -14.17 12.25
N SER A 472 -3.51 -15.29 12.97
CA SER A 472 -3.67 -15.28 14.42
C SER A 472 -2.43 -14.76 15.17
N HIS A 473 -1.24 -14.88 14.56
CA HIS A 473 0.03 -14.38 15.10
C HIS A 473 0.43 -13.01 14.54
N SER A 474 -0.47 -12.30 13.86
CA SER A 474 -0.20 -10.99 13.28
C SER A 474 -0.61 -9.85 14.19
N ALA A 475 0.03 -8.69 14.03
CA ALA A 475 -0.34 -7.47 14.74
C ALA A 475 -0.30 -6.26 13.79
N ILE A 476 -1.24 -5.33 13.98
CA ILE A 476 -1.25 -4.05 13.28
C ILE A 476 -0.40 -3.04 14.05
N MET A 477 0.42 -2.28 13.34
CA MET A 477 1.19 -1.21 13.94
C MET A 477 0.35 0.07 14.09
N LEU A 478 0.04 0.46 15.32
CA LEU A 478 -0.84 1.57 15.67
C LEU A 478 -0.23 2.94 15.36
N CYS A 479 -1.09 3.95 15.18
CA CYS A 479 -0.65 5.34 15.11
C CYS A 479 -0.17 5.81 16.48
N PHE A 480 1.14 6.08 16.59
CA PHE A 480 1.73 6.61 17.81
C PHE A 480 1.30 8.05 18.08
N ASP A 481 1.45 8.49 19.33
CA ASP A 481 1.36 9.90 19.65
C ASP A 481 2.58 10.69 19.14
N ASP A 482 2.49 12.01 19.17
CA ASP A 482 3.49 12.90 18.57
C ASP A 482 4.87 12.76 19.26
N ASP A 483 4.88 12.48 20.57
CA ASP A 483 6.12 12.33 21.35
C ASP A 483 6.81 11.01 21.01
N ALA A 484 6.07 9.89 21.00
CA ALA A 484 6.57 8.58 20.60
C ALA A 484 7.03 8.57 19.13
N ALA A 485 6.25 9.18 18.23
CA ALA A 485 6.63 9.33 16.83
C ALA A 485 7.93 10.14 16.67
N ALA A 486 8.10 11.22 17.44
CA ALA A 486 9.34 12.01 17.42
C ALA A 486 10.54 11.20 17.92
N ASN A 487 10.37 10.43 18.99
CA ASN A 487 11.42 9.60 19.57
C ASN A 487 11.88 8.49 18.62
N ILE A 488 10.94 7.77 18.00
CA ILE A 488 11.23 6.72 17.02
C ILE A 488 11.91 7.29 15.77
N ASN A 489 11.44 8.43 15.27
CA ASN A 489 12.09 9.11 14.15
C ASN A 489 13.52 9.57 14.50
N GLN A 490 13.74 10.06 15.72
CA GLN A 490 15.09 10.44 16.16
C GLN A 490 16.01 9.22 16.29
N MET A 491 15.50 8.09 16.83
CA MET A 491 16.21 6.82 16.86
C MET A 491 16.60 6.37 15.45
N TRP A 492 15.69 6.44 14.48
CA TRP A 492 15.98 6.07 13.09
C TRP A 492 17.05 6.96 12.46
N ILE A 493 17.00 8.28 12.71
CA ILE A 493 18.04 9.22 12.28
C ILE A 493 19.40 8.79 12.84
N ASP A 494 19.45 8.41 14.12
CA ASP A 494 20.69 7.99 14.80
C ASP A 494 21.21 6.64 14.28
N VAL A 495 20.33 5.71 13.89
CA VAL A 495 20.70 4.46 13.20
C VAL A 495 21.28 4.75 11.83
N ARG A 496 20.62 5.59 11.04
CA ARG A 496 21.00 5.92 9.65
C ARG A 496 22.27 6.78 9.57
N CYS A 497 22.46 7.68 10.53
CA CYS A 497 23.63 8.55 10.56
C CYS A 497 24.78 7.88 11.30
N TYR A 498 26.01 8.04 10.81
CA TYR A 498 27.19 7.56 11.53
C TYR A 498 27.31 8.34 12.84
N ASN A 499 27.04 7.70 13.98
CA ASN A 499 27.08 8.34 15.27
C ASN A 499 28.52 8.73 15.62
N ILE A 500 28.78 10.05 15.62
CA ILE A 500 30.10 10.61 15.86
C ILE A 500 30.62 10.30 17.28
N LYS A 501 29.72 9.91 18.21
CA LYS A 501 30.06 9.48 19.57
C LYS A 501 30.70 8.10 19.60
N ASP A 502 30.48 7.27 18.59
CA ASP A 502 31.06 5.91 18.49
C ASP A 502 32.45 5.91 17.89
N VAL A 503 32.91 7.07 17.38
CA VAL A 503 34.30 7.28 16.99
C VAL A 503 35.16 7.17 18.25
N PRO A 504 36.07 6.17 18.36
CA PRO A 504 36.88 5.98 19.55
C PRO A 504 37.63 7.26 19.92
N VAL A 505 37.69 7.57 21.22
CA VAL A 505 38.39 8.76 21.73
C VAL A 505 39.82 8.88 21.18
N GLY A 506 40.49 7.75 20.90
CA GLY A 506 41.80 7.71 20.24
C GLY A 506 41.84 8.34 18.84
N ILE A 507 40.77 8.20 18.04
CA ILE A 507 40.65 8.82 16.71
C ILE A 507 40.47 10.33 16.86
N TRP A 508 39.67 10.79 17.84
CA TRP A 508 39.54 12.21 18.15
C TRP A 508 40.85 12.84 18.63
N ILE A 509 41.59 12.14 19.50
CA ILE A 509 42.92 12.57 19.95
C ILE A 509 43.88 12.64 18.76
N PHE A 510 43.87 11.65 17.87
CA PHE A 510 44.71 11.63 16.68
C PHE A 510 44.37 12.77 15.71
N ALA A 511 43.09 12.98 15.40
CA ALA A 511 42.62 14.08 14.57
C ALA A 511 43.02 15.44 15.17
N GLY A 512 42.83 15.62 16.49
CA GLY A 512 43.29 16.79 17.22
C GLY A 512 44.80 17.02 17.11
N ALA A 513 45.61 15.96 17.25
CA ALA A 513 47.06 16.04 17.11
C ALA A 513 47.51 16.43 15.69
N VAL A 514 46.84 15.90 14.66
CA VAL A 514 47.09 16.26 13.26
C VAL A 514 46.78 17.73 13.01
N VAL A 515 45.64 18.24 13.50
CA VAL A 515 45.28 19.66 13.38
C VAL A 515 46.32 20.54 14.06
N VAL A 516 46.76 20.20 15.27
CA VAL A 516 47.81 20.94 16.00
C VAL A 516 49.12 20.96 15.22
N LEU A 517 49.52 19.83 14.62
CA LEU A 517 50.74 19.75 13.80
C LEU A 517 50.65 20.61 12.53
N ILE A 518 49.51 20.61 11.86
CA ILE A 518 49.26 21.46 10.68
C ILE A 518 49.33 22.94 11.06
N VAL A 519 48.65 23.33 12.15
CA VAL A 519 48.68 24.72 12.65
C VAL A 519 50.10 25.12 13.03
N ALA A 520 50.85 24.26 13.73
CA ALA A 520 52.24 24.50 14.08
C ALA A 520 53.13 24.65 12.84
N ALA A 521 52.94 23.83 11.81
CA ALA A 521 53.67 23.93 10.55
C ALA A 521 53.36 25.25 9.81
N ILE A 522 52.08 25.65 9.74
CA ILE A 522 51.66 26.93 9.13
C ILE A 522 52.26 28.12 9.89
N VAL A 523 52.21 28.10 11.22
CA VAL A 523 52.76 29.15 12.09
C VAL A 523 54.28 29.24 11.94
N ARG A 524 54.98 28.10 11.90
CA ARG A 524 56.44 28.04 11.70
C ARG A 524 56.84 28.57 10.33
N ARG A 525 56.08 28.23 9.28
CA ARG A 525 56.28 28.73 7.90
C ARG A 525 56.04 30.24 7.82
N LYS A 526 54.99 30.77 8.47
CA LYS A 526 54.74 32.22 8.58
C LYS A 526 55.85 32.95 9.34
N MET A 527 56.39 32.36 10.42
CA MET A 527 57.50 32.95 11.17
C MET A 527 58.82 32.95 10.37
N GLN A 528 59.08 31.93 9.56
CA GLN A 528 60.23 31.90 8.66
C GLN A 528 60.12 32.94 7.53
N MET A 529 58.92 33.14 6.99
CA MET A 529 58.64 34.16 5.96
C MET A 529 58.71 35.61 6.48
N ARG A 530 58.60 35.84 7.79
CA ARG A 530 58.75 37.16 8.44
C ARG A 530 60.19 37.52 8.79
N LYS A 531 61.14 36.58 8.67
CA LYS A 531 62.57 36.78 8.94
C LYS A 531 63.40 37.11 7.69
N TYR A 532 62.76 37.11 6.52
CA TYR A 532 63.22 37.72 5.27
C TYR A 532 62.38 38.97 5.01
#